data_AF-A0A5Q2KF18-F1
#
_entry.id   AF-A0A5Q2KF18-F1
#
_cell.length_a   1.000
_cell.length_b   1.000
_cell.length_c   1.000
_cell.angle_alpha   90.00
_cell.angle_beta   90.00
_cell.angle_gamma   90.00
#
_symmetry.space_group_name_H-M   'P 1'
#
loop_
_entity.id
_entity.type
_entity.pdbx_description
1 polymer ?
#
loop_
_entity_poly.entity_id
_entity_poly.type
_entity_poly.pdbx_seq_one_letter_code
_entity_poly.pdbx_strand_id
1 'polypeptide(L)' 'MGNVTKDEALYQEMCRVVGKVVLEMRDLGQEPKHIVIAGVLRTALANQRVKRSELTTQAMETVVKALAG' A
#
# COMPACT_ATOMS: atom_id res chain seq x y z
N MET A 1 10.04 7.44 23.69
CA MET A 1 9.42 7.07 22.39
C MET A 1 10.57 6.85 21.44
N GLY A 2 10.87 5.58 21.12
CA GLY A 2 12.13 5.15 20.51
C GLY A 2 12.31 5.68 19.09
N ASN A 3 13.57 5.86 18.67
CA ASN A 3 13.95 6.17 17.30
C ASN A 3 13.36 5.11 16.36
N VAL A 4 12.25 5.43 15.69
CA VAL A 4 11.71 4.61 14.60
C VAL A 4 12.74 4.65 13.49
N THR A 5 13.33 3.50 13.17
CA THR A 5 14.28 3.41 12.06
C THR A 5 13.54 3.62 10.74
N LYS A 6 14.25 4.04 9.68
CA LYS A 6 13.63 4.25 8.36
C LYS A 6 12.91 2.99 7.85
N ASP A 7 13.46 1.82 8.17
CA ASP A 7 12.88 0.53 7.79
C ASP A 7 11.59 0.23 8.56
N GLU A 8 11.54 0.58 9.84
CA GLU A 8 10.33 0.41 10.65
C GLU A 8 9.21 1.34 10.18
N ALA A 9 9.54 2.60 9.86
CA ALA A 9 8.57 3.54 9.29
C ALA A 9 8.03 3.06 7.94
N LEU A 10 8.89 2.48 7.08
CA LEU A 10 8.48 1.90 5.80
C LEU A 10 7.56 0.70 6.02
N TYR A 11 7.92 -0.21 6.93
CA TYR A 11 7.12 -1.40 7.24
C TYR A 11 5.73 -1.02 7.78
N GLN A 12 5.67 -0.07 8.71
CA GLN A 12 4.41 0.45 9.24
C GLN A 12 3.54 1.07 8.14
N GLU A 13 4.14 1.86 7.25
CA GLU A 13 3.42 2.49 6.15
C GLU A 13 2.93 1.46 5.12
N MET A 14 3.70 0.41 4.84
CA MET A 14 3.27 -0.72 4.00
C MET A 14 2.03 -1.41 4.60
N CYS A 15 2.07 -1.75 5.89
CA CYS A 15 0.93 -2.36 6.59
C CYS A 15 -0.30 -1.45 6.57
N ARG A 16 -0.13 -0.14 6.77
CA ARG A 16 -1.22 0.84 6.73
C ARG A 16 -1.87 0.91 5.36
N VAL A 17 -1.06 0.96 4.30
CA VAL A 17 -1.53 1.02 2.90
C VAL A 17 -2.30 -0.25 2.54
N VAL A 18 -1.76 -1.42 2.83
CA VAL A 18 -2.43 -2.72 2.57
C VAL A 18 -3.71 -2.83 3.37
N GLY A 19 -3.65 -2.53 4.68
CA GLY A 19 -4.81 -2.59 5.57
C GLY A 19 -5.94 -1.71 5.08
N LYS A 20 -5.64 -0.47 4.65
CA LYS A 20 -6.65 0.43 4.08
C LYS A 20 -7.34 -0.18 2.86
N VAL A 21 -6.58 -0.69 1.88
CA VAL A 21 -7.16 -1.29 0.66
C VAL A 21 -8.01 -2.52 1.00
N VAL A 22 -7.54 -3.39 1.90
CA VAL A 22 -8.29 -4.59 2.33
C VAL A 22 -9.62 -4.21 2.99
N LEU A 23 -9.62 -3.20 3.87
CA LEU A 23 -10.83 -2.72 4.52
C LEU A 23 -11.81 -2.10 3.52
N GLU A 24 -11.33 -1.24 2.62
CA GLU A 24 -12.17 -0.63 1.57
C GLU A 24 -12.77 -1.69 0.63
N MET A 25 -11.99 -2.70 0.23
CA MET A 25 -12.49 -3.80 -0.58
C MET A 25 -13.58 -4.59 0.14
N ARG A 26 -13.37 -4.91 1.43
CA ARG A 26 -14.38 -5.59 2.24
C ARG A 26 -15.67 -4.78 2.32
N ASP A 27 -15.58 -3.47 2.54
CA ASP A 27 -16.74 -2.59 2.66
C ASP A 27 -17.51 -2.49 1.33
N LEU A 28 -16.84 -2.68 0.19
CA LEU A 28 -17.45 -2.82 -1.14
C LEU A 28 -17.97 -4.23 -1.45
N GLY A 29 -17.89 -5.17 -0.50
CA GLY A 29 -18.28 -6.57 -0.71
C GLY A 29 -17.33 -7.35 -1.62
N GLN A 30 -16.12 -6.82 -1.88
CA GLN A 30 -15.10 -7.49 -2.69
C GLN A 30 -14.20 -8.34 -1.81
N GLU A 31 -13.95 -9.57 -2.25
CA GLU A 31 -13.00 -10.47 -1.60
C GLU A 31 -11.56 -9.94 -1.78
N PRO A 32 -10.80 -9.66 -0.69
CA PRO A 32 -9.44 -9.15 -0.78
C PRO A 32 -8.46 -10.22 -1.28
N LYS A 33 -8.20 -10.24 -2.59
CA LYS A 33 -7.18 -11.10 -3.21
C LYS A 33 -5.89 -10.32 -3.40
N HIS A 34 -4.74 -10.97 -3.16
CA HIS A 34 -3.42 -10.35 -3.29
C HIS A 34 -3.20 -9.71 -4.67
N ILE A 35 -3.62 -10.38 -5.75
CA ILE A 35 -3.53 -9.85 -7.12
C ILE A 35 -4.37 -8.58 -7.33
N VAL A 36 -5.54 -8.49 -6.68
CA VAL A 36 -6.42 -7.33 -6.79
C VAL A 36 -5.86 -6.15 -6.00
N ILE A 37 -5.35 -6.40 -4.78
CA ILE A 37 -4.69 -5.37 -3.96
C ILE A 37 -3.50 -4.78 -4.72
N ALA A 38 -2.65 -5.62 -5.32
CA ALA A 38 -1.54 -5.17 -6.16
C ALA A 38 -2.02 -4.34 -7.36
N GLY A 39 -3.12 -4.75 -8.01
CA GLY A 39 -3.76 -4.02 -9.10
C GLY A 39 -4.25 -2.63 -8.68
N VAL A 40 -4.97 -2.53 -7.55
CA VAL A 40 -5.47 -1.27 -6.99
C VAL A 40 -4.31 -0.32 -6.69
N LEU A 41 -3.26 -0.81 -6.05
CA LEU A 41 -2.08 0.00 -5.72
C LEU A 41 -1.32 0.46 -6.96
N ARG A 42 -1.20 -0.38 -7.99
CA ARG A 42 -0.60 -0.01 -9.28
C ARG A 42 -1.41 1.09 -9.98
N THR A 43 -2.73 0.96 -10.02
CA THR A 43 -3.61 2.00 -10.58
C THR A 43 -3.52 3.31 -9.78
N ALA A 44 -3.45 3.21 -8.44
CA ALA A 44 -3.28 4.37 -7.59
C ALA A 44 -1.94 5.08 -7.86
N LEU A 45 -0.83 4.34 -7.95
CA LEU A 45 0.50 4.88 -8.28
C LEU A 45 0.53 5.56 -9.66
N ALA A 46 -0.16 5.01 -10.66
CA ALA A 46 -0.26 5.61 -11.99
C ALA A 46 -1.03 6.94 -12.01
N ASN A 47 -1.83 7.24 -10.99
CA ASN A 47 -2.56 8.50 -10.89
C ASN A 47 -1.64 9.65 -10.45
N GLN A 48 -1.14 10.40 -11.43
CA GLN A 48 -0.26 11.57 -11.24
C GLN A 48 -0.97 12.79 -10.63
N ARG A 49 -2.31 12.82 -10.58
CA ARG A 49 -3.07 13.93 -9.98
C ARG A 49 -2.99 13.94 -8.45
N VAL A 50 -2.66 12.80 -7.85
CA VAL A 50 -2.58 12.64 -6.39
C VAL A 50 -1.11 12.68 -5.97
N LYS A 51 -0.69 13.78 -5.35
CA LYS A 51 0.63 13.87 -4.72
C LYS A 51 0.64 13.03 -3.45
N ARG A 52 1.67 12.19 -3.31
CA ARG A 52 1.91 11.33 -2.15
C ARG A 52 3.27 11.68 -1.56
N SER A 53 3.48 11.36 -0.29
CA SER A 53 4.83 11.45 0.28
C SER A 53 5.74 10.41 -0.39
N GLU A 54 7.05 10.65 -0.33
CA GLU A 54 8.05 9.68 -0.80
C GLU A 54 7.91 8.34 -0.07
N LEU A 55 7.68 8.38 1.26
CA LEU A 55 7.49 7.19 2.09
C LEU A 55 6.28 6.36 1.63
N THR A 56 5.12 7.01 1.40
CA THR A 56 3.91 6.31 0.94
C THR A 56 4.11 5.74 -0.46
N THR A 57 4.81 6.47 -1.34
CA THR A 57 5.12 6.01 -2.70
C THR A 57 6.01 4.76 -2.66
N GLN A 58 7.09 4.81 -1.87
CA GLN A 58 8.01 3.68 -1.67
C GLN A 58 7.29 2.47 -1.04
N ALA A 59 6.43 2.71 -0.06
CA ALA A 59 5.63 1.66 0.58
C ALA A 59 4.70 0.98 -0.44
N MET A 60 3.96 1.74 -1.23
CA MET A 60 3.07 1.22 -2.27
C MET A 60 3.84 0.40 -3.31
N GLU A 61 4.99 0.89 -3.80
CA GLU A 61 5.82 0.17 -4.76
C GLU A 61 6.36 -1.15 -4.20
N THR A 62 6.79 -1.13 -2.94
CA THR A 62 7.33 -2.31 -2.26
C THR A 62 6.25 -3.37 -2.07
N VAL A 63 5.03 -2.95 -1.68
CA VAL A 63 3.86 -3.84 -1.58
C VAL A 63 3.51 -4.42 -2.94
N VAL A 64 3.45 -3.61 -4.00
CA VAL A 64 3.14 -4.11 -5.35
C VAL A 64 4.16 -5.18 -5.77
N LYS A 65 5.45 -4.97 -5.51
CA LYS A 65 6.49 -5.97 -5.79
C LYS A 65 6.31 -7.24 -4.95
N ALA A 66 6.01 -7.10 -3.66
CA ALA A 66 5.81 -8.24 -2.76
C ALA A 66 4.57 -9.09 -3.11
N LEU A 67 3.52 -8.47 -3.66
CA LEU A 67 2.25 -9.13 -4.02
C LEU A 67 2.21 -9.60 -5.48
N ALA A 68 3.19 -9.26 -6.31
CA ALA A 68 3.25 -9.62 -7.73
C ALA A 68 3.95 -10.97 -7.99
N GLY A 69 4.07 -11.82 -6.97
CA GLY A 69 4.61 -13.18 -7.08
C GLY A 69 3.89 -14.03 -8.13
#